data_AF-A0AAV6TVY2-F1
#
_entry.id   AF-A0AAV6TVY2-F1
#
_cell.length_a   1.000
_cell.length_b   1.000
_cell.length_c   1.000
_cell.angle_alpha   90.00
_cell.angle_beta   90.00
_cell.angle_gamma   90.00
#
_symmetry.space_group_name_H-M   'P 1'
#
loop_
_entity.id
_entity.type
_entity.pdbx_description
1 polymer ?
#
loop_
_entity_poly.entity_id
_entity_poly.type
_entity_poly.pdbx_seq_one_letter_code
_entity_poly.pdbx_strand_id
1 'polypeptide(L)'
;MQNELERTEKEHYINILTYGCSAHILNLLAKDIKISNVKAQVVDVIKYFYNNHFASAKLREAGGKKLQLSSDIDNGIAKKITDFVLKCNSLEDYLLRIKPIVIACDTAQKDKCTISEVVEVWKTFKKKMEVCVNLSTRKQIERAVADRYKMEMSQAHSWQTLWIHALKVRHLQLMSMSRP
;
A
#
# COMPACT_ATOMS: atom_id res chain seq x y z
N MET A 1 -28.83 19.94 43.91
CA MET A 1 -29.02 20.31 42.49
C MET A 1 -27.72 20.32 41.69
N GLN A 2 -26.66 21.06 42.05
CA GLN A 2 -25.40 21.03 41.27
C GLN A 2 -24.68 19.67 41.31
N ASN A 3 -24.74 18.95 42.44
CA ASN A 3 -24.13 17.61 42.58
C ASN A 3 -24.90 16.47 41.88
N GLU A 4 -26.14 16.69 41.43
CA GLU A 4 -26.91 15.70 40.65
C GLU A 4 -26.67 15.87 39.15
N LEU A 5 -26.48 17.11 38.69
CA LEU A 5 -26.08 17.44 37.32
C LEU A 5 -24.65 16.96 36.99
N GLU A 6 -23.70 17.10 37.92
CA GLU A 6 -22.35 16.52 37.73
C GLU A 6 -22.34 14.98 37.73
N ARG A 7 -23.39 14.35 38.28
CA ARG A 7 -23.54 12.89 38.32
C ARG A 7 -24.16 12.35 37.03
N THR A 8 -25.12 13.07 36.43
CA THR A 8 -25.70 12.73 35.12
C THR A 8 -24.75 13.02 33.95
N GLU A 9 -23.86 14.01 34.06
CA GLU A 9 -22.85 14.29 33.03
C GLU A 9 -21.73 13.23 32.96
N LYS A 10 -21.46 12.53 34.08
CA LYS A 10 -20.51 11.40 34.11
C LYS A 10 -21.06 10.11 33.49
N GLU A 11 -22.37 10.02 33.26
CA GLU A 11 -23.03 8.83 32.69
C GLU A 11 -23.29 8.92 31.18
N HIS A 12 -23.08 10.07 30.55
CA HIS A 12 -22.93 10.13 29.10
C HIS A 12 -21.50 9.76 28.71
N TYR A 13 -21.19 8.47 28.84
CA TYR A 13 -20.07 7.85 28.15
C TYR A 13 -20.31 8.05 26.65
N ILE A 14 -19.75 9.13 26.07
CA ILE A 14 -19.75 9.34 24.63
C ILE A 14 -18.99 8.14 24.08
N ASN A 15 -19.74 7.17 23.59
CA ASN A 15 -19.22 5.93 23.04
C ASN A 15 -18.65 6.29 21.65
N ILE A 16 -17.53 6.99 21.63
CA ILE A 16 -16.85 7.42 20.41
C ILE A 16 -16.39 6.16 19.71
N LEU A 17 -17.07 5.79 18.62
CA LEU A 17 -16.66 4.71 17.75
C LEU A 17 -15.43 5.15 16.95
N THR A 18 -14.25 4.90 17.50
CA THR A 18 -12.98 5.07 16.76
C THR A 18 -12.71 3.86 15.88
N TYR A 19 -12.47 4.11 14.60
CA TYR A 19 -11.98 3.13 13.64
C TYR A 19 -10.59 3.53 13.14
N GLY A 20 -9.79 2.54 12.75
CA GLY A 20 -8.49 2.77 12.14
C GLY A 20 -8.63 3.46 10.77
N CYS A 21 -7.66 4.30 10.41
CA CYS A 21 -7.61 4.88 9.07
C CYS A 21 -7.01 3.85 8.09
N SER A 22 -7.77 3.47 7.07
CA SER A 22 -7.36 2.48 6.06
C SER A 22 -6.07 2.87 5.35
N ALA A 23 -5.92 4.17 5.06
CA ALA A 23 -4.70 4.70 4.47
C ALA A 23 -3.48 4.52 5.37
N HIS A 24 -3.66 4.65 6.69
CA HIS A 24 -2.61 4.39 7.67
C HIS A 24 -2.20 2.92 7.66
N ILE A 25 -3.17 1.99 7.67
CA ILE A 25 -2.88 0.55 7.63
C ILE A 25 -2.21 0.13 6.32
N LEU A 26 -2.64 0.67 5.17
CA LEU A 26 -2.01 0.43 3.88
C LEU A 26 -0.57 0.97 3.83
N ASN A 27 -0.30 2.12 4.45
CA ASN A 27 1.05 2.66 4.57
C ASN A 27 1.95 1.80 5.47
N LEU A 28 1.41 1.20 6.54
CA LEU A 28 2.15 0.23 7.36
C LEU A 28 2.45 -1.04 6.55
N LEU A 29 1.49 -1.55 5.78
CA LEU A 29 1.69 -2.68 4.89
C LEU A 29 2.82 -2.44 3.88
N ALA A 30 2.91 -1.22 3.32
CA ALA A 30 4.00 -0.84 2.42
C ALA A 30 5.40 -0.97 3.07
N LYS A 31 5.50 -0.75 4.38
CA LYS A 31 6.75 -0.94 5.13
C LYS A 31 7.08 -2.41 5.31
N ASP A 32 6.08 -3.25 5.55
CA ASP A 32 6.26 -4.69 5.78
C ASP A 32 6.74 -5.43 4.52
N ILE A 33 6.30 -4.98 3.34
CA ILE A 33 6.65 -5.60 2.06
C ILE A 33 7.87 -4.98 1.37
N LYS A 34 8.56 -4.06 2.06
CA LYS A 34 9.67 -3.31 1.50
C LYS A 34 10.90 -4.20 1.30
N ILE A 35 11.45 -4.19 0.09
CA ILE A 35 12.71 -4.88 -0.21
C ILE A 35 13.86 -4.00 0.29
N SER A 36 14.50 -4.41 1.38
CA SER A 36 15.71 -3.76 1.88
C SER A 36 16.88 -4.01 0.92
N ASN A 37 17.82 -3.07 0.87
CA ASN A 37 19.07 -3.09 0.06
C ASN A 37 19.02 -2.47 -1.36
N VAL A 38 17.86 -2.30 -2.01
CA VAL A 38 17.82 -1.66 -3.36
C VAL A 38 18.08 -0.15 -3.28
N LYS A 39 17.38 0.57 -2.38
CA LYS A 39 17.50 2.03 -2.24
C LYS A 39 18.92 2.48 -1.91
N ALA A 40 19.61 1.77 -1.02
CA ALA A 40 20.96 2.12 -0.60
C ALA A 40 21.96 1.99 -1.76
N GLN A 41 21.87 0.88 -2.51
CA GLN A 41 22.71 0.66 -3.68
C GLN A 41 22.47 1.70 -4.78
N VAL A 42 21.21 2.08 -5.02
CA VAL A 42 20.86 3.16 -5.97
C VAL A 42 21.52 4.48 -5.56
N VAL A 43 21.43 4.83 -4.27
CA VAL A 43 22.03 6.08 -3.75
C VAL A 43 23.55 6.05 -3.91
N ASP A 44 24.19 4.92 -3.62
CA ASP A 44 25.64 4.77 -3.76
C ASP A 44 26.09 4.93 -5.22
N VAL A 45 25.37 4.30 -6.16
CA VAL A 45 25.66 4.42 -7.59
C VAL A 45 25.47 5.87 -8.04
N ILE A 46 24.35 6.52 -7.70
CA ILE A 46 24.11 7.93 -8.06
C ILE A 46 25.20 8.85 -7.49
N LYS A 47 25.57 8.68 -6.22
CA LYS A 47 26.64 9.46 -5.58
C LYS A 47 27.95 9.33 -6.33
N TYR A 48 28.31 8.12 -6.78
CA TYR A 48 29.53 7.90 -7.55
C TYR A 48 29.51 8.67 -8.88
N PHE A 49 28.43 8.58 -9.65
CA PHE A 49 28.32 9.31 -10.93
C PHE A 49 28.23 10.83 -10.76
N TYR A 50 27.74 11.31 -9.62
CA TYR A 50 27.73 12.75 -9.33
C TYR A 50 29.12 13.28 -8.95
N ASN A 51 29.85 12.53 -8.12
CA ASN A 51 31.14 12.95 -7.59
C ASN A 51 32.33 12.62 -8.50
N ASN A 52 32.15 11.74 -9.50
CA ASN A 52 33.20 11.38 -10.44
C ASN A 52 32.98 12.08 -11.78
N HIS A 53 33.75 13.15 -12.02
CA HIS A 53 33.63 14.00 -13.22
C HIS A 53 33.71 13.22 -14.55
N PHE A 54 34.57 12.21 -14.64
CA PHE A 54 34.73 11.40 -15.85
C PHE A 54 33.51 10.53 -16.12
N ALA A 55 33.03 9.81 -15.09
CA ALA A 55 31.85 8.98 -15.19
C ALA A 55 30.58 9.80 -15.48
N SER A 56 30.47 10.99 -14.87
CA SER A 56 29.39 11.95 -15.12
C SER A 56 29.36 12.44 -16.57
N ALA A 57 30.53 12.78 -17.13
CA ALA A 57 30.67 13.24 -18.50
C ALA A 57 30.23 12.16 -19.51
N LYS A 58 30.71 10.92 -19.34
CA LYS A 58 30.30 9.78 -20.17
C LYS A 58 28.80 9.49 -20.07
N LEU A 59 28.21 9.64 -18.87
CA LEU A 59 26.77 9.46 -18.68
C LEU A 59 25.96 10.54 -19.43
N ARG A 60 26.43 11.79 -19.43
CA ARG A 60 25.81 12.89 -20.20
C ARG A 60 25.95 12.68 -21.71
N GLU A 61 27.09 12.19 -22.17
CA GLU A 61 27.33 11.81 -23.57
C GLU A 61 26.35 10.72 -24.03
N ALA A 62 26.07 9.73 -23.18
CA ALA A 62 25.07 8.69 -23.45
C ALA A 62 23.59 9.14 -23.28
N GLY A 63 23.33 10.44 -23.10
CA GLY A 63 21.99 11.00 -22.96
C GLY A 63 21.29 10.69 -21.62
N GLY A 64 22.04 10.27 -20.60
CA GLY A 64 21.55 10.10 -19.22
C GLY A 64 20.59 8.92 -18.97
N LYS A 65 20.24 8.14 -19.99
CA LYS A 65 19.27 7.05 -19.90
C LYS A 65 19.88 5.68 -19.64
N LYS A 66 21.18 5.49 -19.92
CA LYS A 66 21.86 4.20 -19.81
C LYS A 66 23.19 4.34 -19.08
N LEU A 67 23.34 3.60 -17.98
CA LEU A 67 24.61 3.42 -17.28
C LEU A 67 25.54 2.60 -18.18
N GLN A 68 26.50 3.25 -18.83
CA GLN A 68 27.55 2.55 -19.56
C GLN A 68 28.65 2.14 -18.59
N LEU A 69 28.88 0.82 -18.48
CA LEU A 69 30.00 0.27 -17.74
C LEU A 69 31.27 0.40 -18.59
N SER A 70 32.01 1.51 -18.44
CA SER A 70 33.36 1.59 -19.00
C SER A 70 34.36 0.83 -18.13
N SER A 71 35.44 0.32 -18.72
CA SER A 71 36.56 -0.36 -18.04
C SER A 71 37.19 0.45 -16.89
N ASP A 72 36.98 1.76 -16.89
CA ASP A 72 37.59 2.71 -15.95
C ASP A 72 36.73 2.95 -14.68
N ILE A 73 35.63 2.20 -14.52
CA ILE A 73 34.76 2.31 -13.33
C ILE A 73 35.31 1.43 -12.21
N ASP A 74 35.29 1.97 -10.99
CA ASP A 74 35.64 1.21 -9.78
C ASP A 74 34.92 -0.14 -9.72
N ASN A 75 35.67 -1.22 -9.47
CA ASN A 75 35.14 -2.59 -9.45
C ASN A 75 34.04 -2.78 -8.41
N GLY A 76 34.08 -2.06 -7.28
CA GLY A 76 33.03 -2.08 -6.27
C GLY A 76 31.73 -1.44 -6.77
N ILE A 77 31.83 -0.35 -7.51
CA ILE A 77 30.70 0.30 -8.17
C ILE A 77 30.19 -0.52 -9.36
N ALA A 78 31.06 -1.09 -10.19
CA ALA A 78 30.69 -1.95 -11.30
C ALA A 78 29.90 -3.18 -10.82
N LYS A 79 30.35 -3.81 -9.72
CA LYS A 79 29.61 -4.89 -9.06
C LYS A 79 28.25 -4.42 -8.54
N LYS A 80 28.18 -3.26 -7.88
CA LYS A 80 26.90 -2.67 -7.44
C LYS A 80 25.96 -2.36 -8.61
N ILE A 81 26.48 -1.93 -9.77
CA ILE A 81 25.68 -1.68 -10.97
C ILE A 81 25.16 -3.00 -11.55
N THR A 82 25.99 -4.04 -11.66
CA THR A 82 25.55 -5.37 -12.13
C THR A 82 24.52 -5.99 -11.19
N ASP A 83 24.77 -5.94 -9.87
CA ASP A 83 23.82 -6.34 -8.84
C ASP A 83 22.53 -5.49 -8.92
N PHE A 84 22.65 -4.20 -9.24
CA PHE A 84 21.53 -3.31 -9.45
C PHE A 84 20.73 -3.68 -10.71
N VAL A 85 21.37 -3.99 -11.84
CA VAL A 85 20.68 -4.43 -13.07
C VAL A 85 19.91 -5.73 -12.83
N LEU A 86 20.49 -6.67 -12.07
CA LEU A 86 19.78 -7.88 -11.62
C LEU A 86 18.61 -7.52 -10.68
N LYS A 87 18.79 -6.51 -9.83
CA LYS A 87 17.75 -5.97 -8.96
C LYS A 87 16.77 -5.05 -9.67
N CYS A 88 17.02 -4.56 -10.89
CA CYS A 88 16.07 -3.79 -11.68
C CYS A 88 14.88 -4.66 -12.11
N ASN A 89 15.13 -5.93 -12.44
CA ASN A 89 14.07 -6.92 -12.59
C ASN A 89 13.29 -7.09 -11.27
N SER A 90 13.99 -7.05 -10.13
CA SER A 90 13.36 -7.00 -8.80
C SER A 90 12.69 -5.65 -8.46
N LEU A 91 13.01 -4.58 -9.18
CA LEU A 91 12.49 -3.23 -8.99
C LEU A 91 11.18 -3.06 -9.76
N GLU A 92 11.07 -3.70 -10.92
CA GLU A 92 9.80 -3.97 -11.59
C GLU A 92 8.89 -4.80 -10.68
N ASP A 93 9.40 -5.88 -10.07
CA ASP A 93 8.67 -6.64 -9.04
C ASP A 93 8.27 -5.78 -7.83
N TYR A 94 9.12 -4.82 -7.43
CA TYR A 94 8.82 -3.89 -6.35
C TYR A 94 7.72 -2.89 -6.73
N LEU A 95 7.74 -2.39 -7.97
CA LEU A 95 6.69 -1.52 -8.51
C LEU A 95 5.36 -2.27 -8.61
N LEU A 96 5.38 -3.54 -9.03
CA LEU A 96 4.19 -4.40 -9.04
C LEU A 96 3.58 -4.60 -7.64
N ARG A 97 4.39 -4.55 -6.58
CA ARG A 97 3.94 -4.66 -5.19
C ARG A 97 3.41 -3.35 -4.61
N ILE A 98 4.09 -2.24 -4.87
CA ILE A 98 3.76 -0.93 -4.29
C ILE A 98 2.60 -0.27 -5.02
N LYS A 99 2.49 -0.43 -6.35
CA LYS A 99 1.45 0.22 -7.16
C LYS A 99 0.03 -0.13 -6.71
N PRO A 100 -0.33 -1.39 -6.42
CA PRO A 100 -1.65 -1.72 -5.86
C PRO A 100 -1.92 -1.05 -4.52
N ILE A 101 -0.90 -0.88 -3.67
CA ILE A 101 -1.04 -0.22 -2.36
C ILE A 101 -1.34 1.27 -2.55
N VAL A 102 -0.61 1.95 -3.43
CA VAL A 102 -0.83 3.39 -3.70
C VAL A 102 -2.23 3.62 -4.24
N ILE A 103 -2.68 2.80 -5.20
CA ILE A 103 -4.04 2.91 -5.75
C ILE A 103 -5.10 2.69 -4.67
N ALA A 104 -4.89 1.71 -3.78
CA ALA A 104 -5.81 1.46 -2.67
C ALA A 104 -5.81 2.61 -1.66
N CYS A 105 -4.64 3.17 -1.36
CA CYS A 105 -4.47 4.31 -0.47
C CYS A 105 -5.20 5.55 -1.01
N ASP A 106 -4.93 5.93 -2.26
CA ASP A 106 -5.57 7.06 -2.93
C ASP A 106 -7.09 6.89 -2.95
N THR A 107 -7.58 5.67 -3.19
CA THR A 107 -9.02 5.40 -3.22
C THR A 107 -9.64 5.53 -1.84
N ALA A 108 -8.98 5.01 -0.80
CA ALA A 108 -9.44 5.11 0.58
C ALA A 108 -9.34 6.54 1.15
N GLN A 109 -8.47 7.39 0.61
CA GLN A 109 -8.29 8.78 1.02
C GLN A 109 -9.18 9.78 0.29
N LYS A 110 -10.02 9.35 -0.66
CA LYS A 110 -10.98 10.24 -1.32
C LYS A 110 -11.91 10.86 -0.27
N ASP A 111 -12.19 12.15 -0.40
CA ASP A 111 -13.01 12.95 0.53
C ASP A 111 -14.42 12.37 0.83
N LYS A 112 -14.92 11.44 -0.01
CA LYS A 112 -16.22 10.80 0.12
C LYS A 112 -16.16 9.28 0.32
N CYS A 113 -14.99 8.72 0.67
CA CYS A 113 -14.87 7.27 0.85
C CYS A 113 -15.62 6.82 2.12
N THR A 114 -16.66 6.02 1.92
CA THR A 114 -17.40 5.38 3.01
C THR A 114 -16.68 4.14 3.52
N ILE A 115 -16.92 3.79 4.78
CA ILE A 115 -16.39 2.57 5.41
C ILE A 115 -16.77 1.30 4.61
N SER A 116 -17.93 1.27 3.94
CA SER A 116 -18.30 0.16 3.06
C SER A 116 -17.48 0.11 1.77
N GLU A 117 -17.12 1.25 1.20
CA GLU A 117 -16.26 1.30 0.01
C GLU A 117 -14.84 0.86 0.35
N VAL A 118 -14.35 1.19 1.56
CA VAL A 118 -13.06 0.69 2.07
C VAL A 118 -13.00 -0.84 2.02
N VAL A 119 -14.07 -1.54 2.40
CA VAL A 119 -14.11 -3.02 2.34
C VAL A 119 -13.94 -3.53 0.91
N GLU A 120 -14.57 -2.88 -0.07
CA GLU A 120 -14.43 -3.23 -1.49
C GLU A 120 -13.04 -2.88 -2.05
N VAL A 121 -12.44 -1.78 -1.58
CA VAL A 121 -11.04 -1.42 -1.88
C VAL A 121 -10.11 -2.53 -1.42
N TRP A 122 -10.26 -3.03 -0.20
CA TRP A 122 -9.43 -4.12 0.32
C TRP A 122 -9.64 -5.45 -0.40
N LYS A 123 -10.87 -5.80 -0.78
CA LYS A 123 -11.14 -7.00 -1.60
C LYS A 123 -10.46 -6.90 -2.96
N THR A 124 -10.60 -5.75 -3.63
CA THR A 124 -9.98 -5.47 -4.92
C THR A 124 -8.45 -5.51 -4.82
N PHE A 125 -7.91 -4.94 -3.73
CA PHE A 125 -6.47 -4.96 -3.45
C PHE A 125 -5.94 -6.39 -3.29
N LYS A 126 -6.59 -7.23 -2.47
CA LYS A 126 -6.18 -8.64 -2.30
C LYS A 126 -6.14 -9.40 -3.61
N LYS A 127 -7.20 -9.28 -4.43
CA LYS A 127 -7.26 -9.93 -5.75
C LYS A 127 -6.13 -9.47 -6.67
N LYS A 128 -5.79 -8.18 -6.66
CA LYS A 128 -4.63 -7.66 -7.43
C LYS A 128 -3.31 -8.21 -6.91
N MET A 129 -3.14 -8.30 -5.60
CA MET A 129 -1.92 -8.83 -4.98
C MET A 129 -1.72 -10.33 -5.25
N GLU A 130 -2.78 -11.13 -5.36
CA GLU A 130 -2.64 -12.55 -5.74
C GLU A 130 -1.98 -12.71 -7.12
N VAL A 131 -2.32 -11.84 -8.08
CA VAL A 131 -1.83 -11.91 -9.46
C VAL A 131 -0.42 -11.32 -9.61
N CYS A 132 -0.08 -10.29 -8.84
CA CYS A 132 1.15 -9.50 -9.03
C CYS A 132 2.39 -10.01 -8.28
N VAL A 133 2.32 -11.11 -7.52
CA VAL A 133 3.41 -11.54 -6.63
C VAL A 133 4.08 -12.83 -7.10
N ASN A 134 5.41 -12.80 -7.23
CA ASN A 134 6.27 -13.96 -7.52
C ASN A 134 6.14 -15.06 -6.44
N LEU A 135 6.11 -16.33 -6.88
CA LEU A 135 5.96 -17.54 -6.06
C LEU A 135 6.86 -17.57 -4.81
N SER A 136 8.10 -17.10 -4.90
CA SER A 136 9.07 -17.17 -3.79
C SER A 136 8.74 -16.25 -2.62
N THR A 137 8.08 -15.13 -2.88
CA THR A 137 7.75 -14.10 -1.86
C THR A 137 6.26 -13.97 -1.59
N ARG A 138 5.43 -14.66 -2.40
CA ARG A 138 3.97 -14.71 -2.29
C ARG A 138 3.51 -15.03 -0.87
N LYS A 139 4.00 -16.11 -0.26
CA LYS A 139 3.58 -16.52 1.10
C LYS A 139 3.89 -15.49 2.19
N GLN A 140 4.96 -14.71 2.05
CA GLN A 140 5.29 -13.67 3.03
C GLN A 140 4.39 -12.46 2.86
N ILE A 141 4.14 -12.06 1.62
CA ILE A 141 3.27 -10.93 1.28
C ILE A 141 1.81 -11.25 1.63
N GLU A 142 1.31 -12.43 1.31
CA GLU A 142 -0.04 -12.88 1.66
C GLU A 142 -0.26 -12.84 3.18
N ARG A 143 0.72 -13.29 3.96
CA ARG A 143 0.69 -13.20 5.42
C ARG A 143 0.63 -11.76 5.89
N ALA A 144 1.53 -10.90 5.43
CA ALA A 144 1.52 -9.47 5.78
C ALA A 144 0.19 -8.79 5.42
N VAL A 145 -0.37 -9.09 4.24
CA VAL A 145 -1.67 -8.58 3.80
C VAL A 145 -2.80 -9.09 4.70
N ALA A 146 -2.79 -10.37 5.06
CA ALA A 146 -3.81 -10.97 5.93
C ALA A 146 -3.78 -10.36 7.34
N ASP A 147 -2.57 -10.19 7.90
CA ASP A 147 -2.37 -9.60 9.23
C ASP A 147 -2.88 -8.14 9.25
N ARG A 148 -2.49 -7.34 8.26
CA ARG A 148 -2.94 -5.94 8.15
C ARG A 148 -4.44 -5.82 7.85
N TYR A 149 -5.00 -6.71 7.03
CA TYR A 149 -6.44 -6.75 6.79
C TYR A 149 -7.22 -7.05 8.07
N LYS A 150 -6.72 -7.95 8.92
CA LYS A 150 -7.34 -8.25 10.22
C LYS A 150 -7.30 -7.05 11.16
N MET A 151 -6.24 -6.26 11.14
CA MET A 151 -6.14 -5.02 11.92
C MET A 151 -7.15 -3.96 11.47
N GLU A 152 -7.40 -3.87 10.16
CA GLU A 152 -8.35 -2.92 9.59
C GLU A 152 -9.81 -3.31 9.86
N MET A 153 -10.14 -4.59 9.63
CA MET A 153 -11.52 -5.08 9.67
C MET A 153 -12.00 -5.27 11.10
N SER A 154 -12.31 -4.16 11.77
CA SER A 154 -13.04 -4.16 13.04
C SER A 154 -14.49 -4.62 12.84
N GLN A 155 -15.18 -4.99 13.92
CA GLN A 155 -16.59 -5.41 13.85
C GLN A 155 -17.47 -4.40 13.08
N ALA A 156 -17.25 -3.09 13.25
CA ALA A 156 -18.00 -2.04 12.58
C ALA A 156 -17.99 -2.15 11.03
N HIS A 157 -16.86 -2.52 10.44
CA HIS A 157 -16.74 -2.72 8.99
C HIS A 157 -17.59 -3.90 8.52
N SER A 158 -17.63 -4.98 9.30
CA SER A 158 -18.46 -6.16 9.01
C SER A 158 -19.96 -5.86 9.15
N TRP A 159 -20.37 -5.13 10.19
CA TRP A 159 -21.76 -4.76 10.43
C TRP A 159 -22.31 -3.82 9.34
N GLN A 160 -21.53 -2.82 8.90
CA GLN A 160 -21.98 -1.92 7.83
C GLN A 160 -22.10 -2.62 6.47
N THR A 161 -21.17 -3.53 6.15
CA THR A 161 -21.25 -4.33 4.91
C THR A 161 -22.52 -5.21 4.91
N LEU A 162 -22.81 -5.86 6.05
CA LEU A 162 -24.02 -6.67 6.21
C LEU A 162 -25.29 -5.83 6.15
N TRP A 163 -25.29 -4.63 6.74
CA TRP A 163 -26.45 -3.73 6.72
C TRP A 163 -26.75 -3.21 5.31
N ILE A 164 -25.74 -2.79 4.54
CA ILE A 164 -25.92 -2.38 3.14
C ILE A 164 -26.41 -3.56 2.29
N HIS A 165 -25.89 -4.77 2.53
CA HIS A 165 -26.35 -5.95 1.81
C HIS A 165 -27.82 -6.26 2.15
N ALA A 166 -28.19 -6.22 3.43
CA ALA A 166 -29.57 -6.42 3.88
C ALA A 166 -30.53 -5.37 3.28
N LEU A 167 -30.10 -4.10 3.20
CA LEU A 167 -30.88 -3.04 2.55
C LEU A 167 -31.03 -3.27 1.05
N LYS A 168 -29.96 -3.68 0.35
CA LYS A 168 -30.03 -4.01 -1.09
C LYS A 168 -30.96 -5.19 -1.37
N VAL A 169 -30.89 -6.25 -0.55
CA VAL A 169 -31.78 -7.42 -0.67
C VAL A 169 -33.22 -7.01 -0.42
N ARG A 170 -33.48 -6.22 0.63
CA ARG A 170 -34.83 -5.72 0.95
C ARG A 170 -35.38 -4.82 -0.15
N HIS A 171 -34.55 -3.95 -0.73
CA HIS A 171 -34.93 -3.10 -1.85
C HIS A 171 -35.25 -3.91 -3.12
N LEU A 172 -34.45 -4.93 -3.43
CA LEU A 172 -34.71 -5.83 -4.56
C LEU A 172 -35.98 -6.65 -4.36
N GLN A 173 -36.25 -7.12 -3.13
CA GLN A 173 -37.51 -7.80 -2.78
C GLN A 173 -38.71 -6.87 -2.97
N LEU A 174 -38.66 -5.63 -2.47
CA LEU A 174 -39.72 -4.64 -2.65
C LEU A 174 -39.94 -4.28 -4.13
N MET A 175 -38.87 -4.19 -4.93
CA MET A 175 -38.99 -3.97 -6.37
C MET A 175 -39.50 -5.19 -7.14
N SER A 176 -39.26 -6.41 -6.66
CA SER A 176 -39.86 -7.62 -7.23
C SER A 176 -41.35 -7.77 -6.91
N MET A 177 -41.79 -7.24 -5.76
CA MET A 177 -43.20 -7.21 -5.35
C MET A 177 -44.00 -6.04 -5.95
N SER A 178 -43.32 -5.09 -6.60
CA SER A 178 -43.94 -3.90 -7.23
C SER A 178 -44.02 -4.01 -8.76
N ARG A 179 -43.67 -5.16 -9.35
CA ARG A 179 -43.93 -5.42 -10.77
C ARG A 179 -45.32 -6.07 -10.91
N PRO A 180 -46.24 -5.48 -11.69
CA PRO A 180 -47.54 -6.08 -11.98
C PRO A 180 -47.43 -7.35 -12.83
#